data_AF-A0A2N8PZS6-F1
#
_entry.id   AF-A0A2N8PZS6-F1
#
_cell.length_a   1.000
_cell.length_b   1.000
_cell.length_c   1.000
_cell.angle_alpha   90.00
_cell.angle_beta   90.00
_cell.angle_gamma   90.00
#
_symmetry.space_group_name_H-M   'P 1'
#
loop_
_entity.id
_entity.type
_entity.pdbx_description
1 polymer ?
#
loop_
_entity_poly.entity_id
_entity_poly.type
_entity_poly.pdbx_seq_one_letter_code
_entity_poly.pdbx_strand_id
1 'polypeptide(L)'
;MTDYKQLNALALAYVGDAIYETYVRDFLVREGQTRPNKLHHMATHFVSAKAQATLIQKMLDDGMLTEEEQGIYRRGRNAKSYTSAKNTDIMTYRMSTGFEALMGYLHLLERKERLEELIAWCLEKAGETNEG
;
A
#
# COMPACT_ATOMS: atom_id res chain seq x y z
N MET A 1 -18.24 -15.65 -11.04
CA MET A 1 -17.66 -14.35 -10.64
C MET A 1 -17.11 -14.51 -9.25
N THR A 2 -15.81 -14.34 -9.05
CA THR A 2 -15.18 -14.52 -7.73
C THR A 2 -15.64 -13.38 -6.82
N ASP A 3 -16.17 -13.69 -5.64
CA ASP A 3 -16.53 -12.65 -4.66
C ASP A 3 -15.24 -12.16 -3.97
N TYR A 4 -14.62 -11.15 -4.57
CA TYR A 4 -13.38 -10.54 -4.06
C TYR A 4 -13.56 -9.93 -2.66
N LYS A 5 -14.80 -9.63 -2.23
CA LYS A 5 -15.08 -9.22 -0.85
C LYS A 5 -14.86 -10.36 0.13
N GLN A 6 -14.97 -11.62 -0.28
CA GLN A 6 -14.74 -12.78 0.57
C GLN A 6 -13.32 -13.37 0.47
N LEU A 7 -12.46 -12.79 -0.38
CA LEU A 7 -11.09 -13.28 -0.49
C LEU A 7 -10.29 -13.15 0.80
N ASN A 8 -9.34 -14.06 0.96
CA ASN A 8 -8.36 -14.01 2.03
C ASN A 8 -7.59 -12.69 1.96
N ALA A 9 -7.51 -11.98 3.08
CA ALA A 9 -6.87 -10.68 3.15
C ALA A 9 -5.36 -10.72 2.80
N LEU A 10 -4.69 -11.86 3.05
CA LEU A 10 -3.31 -12.07 2.61
C LEU A 10 -3.20 -12.25 1.09
N ALA A 11 -4.21 -12.84 0.44
CA ALA A 11 -4.24 -12.94 -1.01
C ALA A 11 -4.49 -11.56 -1.66
N LEU A 12 -5.35 -10.74 -1.05
CA LEU A 12 -5.51 -9.34 -1.45
C LEU A 12 -4.21 -8.57 -1.29
N ALA A 13 -3.54 -8.71 -0.14
CA ALA A 13 -2.25 -8.06 0.11
C ALA A 13 -1.17 -8.49 -0.90
N TYR A 14 -1.09 -9.79 -1.19
CA TYR A 14 -0.15 -10.30 -2.20
C TYR A 14 -0.31 -9.63 -3.58
N VAL A 15 -1.56 -9.43 -4.03
CA VAL A 15 -1.81 -8.71 -5.29
C VAL A 15 -1.52 -7.23 -5.15
N GLY A 16 -1.96 -6.61 -4.05
CA GLY A 16 -1.82 -5.18 -3.84
C GLY A 16 -0.38 -4.70 -3.71
N ASP A 17 0.50 -5.50 -3.12
CA ASP A 17 1.94 -5.25 -3.05
C ASP A 17 2.54 -5.08 -4.47
N ALA A 18 2.28 -6.05 -5.35
CA ALA A 18 2.76 -6.00 -6.74
C ALA A 18 2.17 -4.83 -7.54
N ILE A 19 0.89 -4.51 -7.31
CA ILE A 19 0.22 -3.39 -7.97
C ILE A 19 0.84 -2.07 -7.53
N TYR A 20 0.96 -1.84 -6.22
CA TYR A 20 1.54 -0.60 -5.70
C TYR A 20 3.01 -0.42 -6.13
N GLU A 21 3.81 -1.49 -6.08
CA GLU A 21 5.19 -1.50 -6.58
C GLU A 21 5.28 -1.06 -8.05
N THR A 22 4.36 -1.55 -8.90
CA THR A 22 4.33 -1.21 -10.34
C THR A 22 4.07 0.29 -10.54
N TYR A 23 3.07 0.85 -9.85
CA TYR A 23 2.79 2.29 -9.95
C TYR A 23 3.95 3.16 -9.45
N VAL A 24 4.61 2.77 -8.36
CA VAL A 24 5.80 3.48 -7.85
C VAL A 24 6.94 3.43 -8.87
N ARG A 25 7.21 2.27 -9.46
CA ARG A 25 8.27 2.14 -10.48
C ARG A 25 7.96 2.96 -11.73
N ASP A 26 6.71 2.91 -12.20
CA ASP A 26 6.26 3.70 -13.35
C ASP A 26 6.41 5.20 -13.09
N PHE A 27 6.02 5.66 -11.90
CA PHE A 27 6.19 7.05 -11.48
C PHE A 27 7.67 7.46 -11.53
N LEU A 28 8.57 6.69 -10.90
CA LEU A 28 10.00 7.02 -10.85
C LEU A 28 10.65 7.05 -12.24
N VAL A 29 10.26 6.14 -13.13
CA VAL A 29 10.77 6.12 -14.52
C VAL A 29 10.23 7.33 -15.30
N ARG A 30 8.96 7.71 -15.11
CA ARG A 30 8.36 8.90 -15.73
C ARG A 30 9.01 10.20 -15.25
N GLU A 31 9.47 10.25 -14.00
CA GLU A 31 10.30 11.32 -13.43
C GLU A 31 11.75 11.32 -13.94
N GLY A 32 12.07 10.49 -14.94
CA GLY A 32 13.37 10.47 -15.61
C GLY A 32 14.47 9.69 -14.88
N GLN A 33 14.13 8.93 -13.83
CA GLN A 33 15.10 8.07 -13.16
C GLN A 33 15.34 6.79 -13.99
N THR A 34 16.58 6.59 -14.42
CA THR A 34 16.94 5.48 -15.33
C THR A 34 18.00 4.53 -14.77
N ARG A 35 18.65 4.90 -13.66
CA ARG A 35 19.71 4.08 -13.05
C ARG A 35 19.11 3.03 -12.12
N PRO A 36 19.27 1.71 -12.37
CA PRO A 36 18.61 0.65 -11.60
C PRO A 36 18.84 0.72 -10.08
N ASN A 37 20.08 0.95 -9.64
CA ASN A 37 20.38 1.07 -8.20
C ASN A 37 19.68 2.26 -7.55
N LYS A 38 19.57 3.38 -8.29
CA LYS A 38 18.87 4.58 -7.79
C LYS A 38 17.36 4.34 -7.77
N LEU A 39 16.80 3.72 -8.80
CA LEU A 39 15.40 3.33 -8.86
C LEU A 39 15.01 2.44 -7.68
N HIS A 40 15.80 1.41 -7.39
CA HIS A 40 15.54 0.52 -6.26
C HIS A 40 15.55 1.27 -4.93
N HIS A 41 16.58 2.08 -4.68
CA HIS A 41 16.68 2.89 -3.46
C HIS A 41 15.51 3.89 -3.33
N MET A 42 15.15 4.56 -4.43
CA MET A 42 14.02 5.49 -4.43
C MET A 42 12.71 4.76 -4.16
N ALA A 43 12.47 3.62 -4.82
CA ALA A 43 11.25 2.83 -4.63
C ALA A 43 11.08 2.39 -3.17
N THR A 44 12.15 1.99 -2.47
CA THR A 44 12.07 1.61 -1.06
C THR A 44 11.50 2.69 -0.14
N HIS A 45 11.63 3.98 -0.48
CA HIS A 45 11.00 5.07 0.28
C HIS A 45 9.47 5.08 0.18
N PHE A 46 8.90 4.51 -0.88
CA PHE A 46 7.46 4.43 -1.10
C PHE A 46 6.90 3.09 -0.61
N VAL A 47 7.62 1.99 -0.87
CA VAL A 47 7.09 0.62 -0.76
C VAL A 47 7.48 -0.11 0.51
N SER A 48 8.40 0.43 1.33
CA SER A 48 8.74 -0.22 2.60
C SER A 48 7.54 -0.30 3.54
N ALA A 49 7.49 -1.33 4.39
CA ALA A 49 6.39 -1.50 5.35
C ALA A 49 6.19 -0.28 6.26
N LYS A 50 7.28 0.42 6.62
CA LYS A 50 7.23 1.66 7.38
C LYS A 50 6.58 2.80 6.58
N ALA A 51 6.94 2.95 5.31
CA ALA A 51 6.35 3.96 4.44
C ALA A 51 4.85 3.70 4.26
N GLN A 52 4.46 2.48 3.91
CA GLN A 52 3.06 2.09 3.75
C GLN A 52 2.25 2.28 5.05
N ALA A 53 2.80 1.88 6.20
CA ALA A 53 2.17 2.10 7.50
C ALA A 53 1.97 3.60 7.82
N THR A 54 2.93 4.44 7.46
CA THR A 54 2.82 5.90 7.63
C THR A 54 1.75 6.49 6.72
N LEU A 55 1.69 6.06 5.46
CA LEU A 55 0.72 6.54 4.46
C LEU A 55 -0.70 6.15 4.85
N ILE A 56 -0.94 4.88 5.21
CA ILE A 56 -2.29 4.43 5.58
C ILE A 56 -2.78 5.08 6.87
N GLN A 57 -1.88 5.38 7.82
CA GLN A 57 -2.26 6.10 9.03
C GLN A 57 -2.74 7.51 8.69
N LYS A 58 -2.00 8.25 7.86
CA LYS A 58 -2.39 9.57 7.39
C LYS A 58 -3.73 9.55 6.64
N MET A 59 -3.94 8.58 5.74
CA MET A 59 -5.25 8.42 5.05
C MET A 59 -6.42 8.22 6.02
N LEU A 60 -6.20 7.48 7.11
CA LEU A 60 -7.22 7.27 8.15
C LEU A 60 -7.48 8.55 8.94
N ASP A 61 -6.42 9.27 9.31
CA ASP A 61 -6.50 10.52 10.07
C ASP A 61 -7.21 11.62 9.25
N ASP A 62 -6.95 11.67 7.94
CA ASP A 62 -7.57 12.61 6.99
C ASP A 62 -8.98 12.18 6.55
N GLY A 63 -9.49 11.03 7.03
CA GLY A 63 -10.83 10.53 6.69
C GLY A 63 -11.02 10.18 5.22
N MET A 64 -9.94 9.87 4.50
CA MET A 64 -9.98 9.63 3.05
C MET A 64 -10.69 8.34 2.67
N LEU A 65 -10.70 7.35 3.55
CA LEU A 65 -11.20 6.01 3.27
C LEU A 65 -12.68 5.88 3.64
N THR A 66 -13.46 5.31 2.72
CA THR A 66 -14.85 4.91 2.98
C THR A 66 -14.92 3.81 4.03
N GLU A 67 -16.09 3.60 4.63
CA GLU A 67 -16.29 2.53 5.63
C GLU A 67 -15.96 1.13 5.09
N GLU A 68 -16.27 0.88 3.81
CA GLU A 68 -15.94 -0.37 3.10
C GLU A 68 -14.43 -0.56 3.01
N GLU A 69 -13.70 0.47 2.55
CA GLU A 69 -12.24 0.45 2.40
C GLU A 69 -11.54 0.28 3.75
N GLN A 70 -12.00 0.98 4.80
CA GLN A 70 -11.51 0.80 6.16
C GLN A 70 -11.78 -0.64 6.67
N GLY A 71 -12.90 -1.24 6.28
CA GLY A 71 -13.22 -2.64 6.58
C GLY A 71 -12.20 -3.61 5.98
N ILE A 72 -11.82 -3.39 4.72
CA ILE A 72 -10.78 -4.19 4.04
C ILE A 72 -9.42 -3.97 4.69
N TYR A 73 -9.03 -2.72 4.96
CA TYR A 73 -7.80 -2.41 5.69
C TYR A 73 -7.73 -3.15 7.04
N ARG A 74 -8.78 -3.07 7.85
CA ARG A 74 -8.85 -3.75 9.16
C ARG A 74 -8.68 -5.25 9.03
N ARG A 75 -9.23 -5.87 7.98
CA ARG A 75 -9.08 -7.31 7.70
C ARG A 75 -7.64 -7.67 7.35
N GLY A 76 -6.98 -6.90 6.48
CA GLY A 76 -5.56 -7.08 6.17
C GLY A 76 -4.68 -6.92 7.41
N ARG A 77 -4.88 -5.85 8.17
CA ARG A 77 -4.14 -5.58 9.42
C ARG A 77 -4.27 -6.68 10.46
N ASN A 78 -5.46 -7.27 10.57
CA ASN A 78 -5.72 -8.32 11.55
C ASN A 78 -5.39 -9.72 11.04
N ALA A 79 -5.01 -9.89 9.77
CA ALA A 79 -4.60 -11.17 9.22
C ALA A 79 -3.41 -11.72 10.02
N LYS A 80 -3.50 -12.98 10.45
CA LYS A 80 -2.44 -13.61 11.27
C LYS A 80 -1.29 -13.98 10.35
N SER A 81 -0.17 -13.28 10.42
CA SER A 81 1.12 -13.77 9.95
C SER A 81 1.87 -14.41 11.13
N TYR A 82 2.36 -15.64 10.93
CA TYR A 82 3.18 -16.34 11.92
C TYR A 82 4.58 -15.72 11.90
N THR A 83 4.84 -14.65 12.67
CA THR A 83 6.18 -14.04 12.77
C THR A 83 6.59 -13.89 14.24
N SER A 84 7.89 -14.11 14.52
CA SER A 84 8.52 -13.97 15.83
C SER A 84 9.21 -12.60 16.03
N ALA A 85 8.83 -11.57 15.26
CA ALA A 85 9.45 -10.25 15.30
C ALA A 85 9.09 -9.45 16.58
N LYS A 86 9.78 -8.32 16.83
CA LYS A 86 9.46 -7.43 17.96
C LYS A 86 8.09 -6.77 17.75
N ASN A 87 7.40 -6.40 18.83
CA ASN A 87 6.05 -5.84 18.80
C ASN A 87 5.89 -4.62 17.86
N THR A 88 6.85 -3.68 17.85
CA THR A 88 6.82 -2.50 16.97
C THR A 88 6.93 -2.87 15.49
N ASP A 89 7.78 -3.87 15.18
CA ASP A 89 7.94 -4.39 13.83
C ASP A 89 6.67 -5.13 13.37
N ILE A 90 6.02 -5.85 14.30
CA ILE A 90 4.75 -6.54 14.04
C ILE A 90 3.64 -5.55 13.69
N MET A 91 3.48 -4.46 14.45
CA MET A 91 2.41 -3.49 14.17
C MET A 91 2.61 -2.79 12.84
N THR A 92 3.84 -2.38 12.53
CA THR A 92 4.20 -1.77 11.24
C THR A 92 3.88 -2.73 10.08
N TYR A 93 4.30 -3.98 10.20
CA TYR A 93 4.03 -5.01 9.20
C TYR A 93 2.53 -5.22 9.00
N ARG A 94 1.75 -5.30 10.08
CA ARG A 94 0.29 -5.45 10.00
C ARG A 94 -0.36 -4.25 9.31
N MET A 95 0.09 -3.04 9.59
CA MET A 95 -0.43 -1.85 8.91
C MET A 95 -0.11 -1.88 7.40
N SER A 96 1.11 -2.27 7.03
CA SER A 96 1.52 -2.50 5.63
C SER A 96 0.62 -3.52 4.94
N THR A 97 0.41 -4.68 5.55
CA THR A 97 -0.49 -5.72 5.00
C THR A 97 -1.93 -5.23 4.86
N GLY A 98 -2.40 -4.36 5.76
CA GLY A 98 -3.69 -3.68 5.63
C GLY A 98 -3.75 -2.77 4.41
N PHE A 99 -2.70 -1.98 4.19
CA PHE A 99 -2.56 -1.10 3.03
C PHE A 99 -2.54 -1.90 1.72
N GLU A 100 -1.69 -2.93 1.63
CA GLU A 100 -1.60 -3.82 0.46
C GLU A 100 -2.96 -4.47 0.18
N ALA A 101 -3.66 -4.96 1.21
CA ALA A 101 -4.97 -5.58 1.03
C ALA A 101 -6.00 -4.61 0.45
N LEU A 102 -5.95 -3.33 0.81
CA LEU A 102 -6.81 -2.30 0.22
C LEU A 102 -6.50 -2.08 -1.26
N MET A 103 -5.22 -1.96 -1.63
CA MET A 103 -4.80 -1.79 -3.03
C MET A 103 -5.20 -2.99 -3.89
N GLY A 104 -4.97 -4.21 -3.40
CA GLY A 104 -5.36 -5.42 -4.09
C GLY A 104 -6.87 -5.55 -4.24
N TYR A 105 -7.64 -5.15 -3.22
CA TYR A 105 -9.10 -5.13 -3.28
C TYR A 105 -9.64 -4.21 -4.37
N LEU A 106 -9.17 -2.95 -4.41
CA LEU A 106 -9.60 -1.98 -5.42
C LEU A 106 -9.20 -2.44 -6.82
N HIS A 107 -8.00 -3.00 -6.98
CA HIS A 107 -7.53 -3.54 -8.25
C HIS A 107 -8.40 -4.70 -8.74
N LEU A 108 -8.68 -5.70 -7.89
CA LEU A 108 -9.44 -6.90 -8.28
C LEU A 108 -10.93 -6.63 -8.50
N LEU A 109 -11.47 -5.54 -7.94
CA LEU A 109 -12.80 -5.05 -8.27
C LEU A 109 -12.83 -4.12 -9.49
N GLU A 110 -11.71 -3.95 -10.19
CA GLU A 110 -11.56 -3.05 -11.33
C GLU A 110 -11.96 -1.59 -11.01
N ARG A 111 -11.86 -1.19 -9.74
CA ARG A 111 -12.10 0.19 -9.28
C ARG A 111 -10.89 1.06 -9.55
N LYS A 112 -10.49 1.12 -10.82
CA LYS A 112 -9.23 1.72 -11.26
C LYS A 112 -9.12 3.20 -10.87
N GLU A 113 -10.16 4.00 -11.08
CA GLU A 113 -10.15 5.42 -10.75
C GLU A 113 -9.86 5.67 -9.26
N ARG A 114 -10.53 4.92 -8.39
CA ARG A 114 -10.34 5.02 -6.94
C ARG A 114 -8.96 4.51 -6.50
N LEU A 115 -8.46 3.45 -7.14
CA LEU A 115 -7.10 2.95 -6.91
C LEU A 115 -6.06 4.02 -7.27
N GLU A 116 -6.17 4.61 -8.47
CA GLU A 116 -5.25 5.64 -8.96
C GLU A 116 -5.32 6.91 -8.12
N GLU A 117 -6.50 7.29 -7.61
CA GLU A 117 -6.67 8.41 -6.66
C GLU A 117 -5.84 8.21 -5.39
N LEU A 118 -5.98 7.05 -4.72
CA LEU A 118 -5.24 6.75 -3.49
C LEU A 118 -3.73 6.64 -3.75
N ILE A 119 -3.33 6.06 -4.88
CA ILE A 119 -1.92 5.93 -5.26
C ILE A 119 -1.31 7.30 -5.56
N ALA A 120 -2.00 8.16 -6.31
CA ALA A 120 -1.51 9.51 -6.61
C ALA A 120 -1.26 10.29 -5.31
N TRP A 121 -2.18 10.21 -4.36
CA TRP A 121 -2.01 10.80 -3.03
C TRP A 121 -0.81 10.21 -2.29
N CYS A 122 -0.59 8.88 -2.35
CA CYS A 122 0.59 8.25 -1.75
C CYS A 122 1.89 8.79 -2.34
N LEU A 123 1.96 8.92 -3.67
CA LEU A 123 3.15 9.40 -4.37
C LEU A 123 3.47 10.85 -3.99
N GLU A 124 2.45 11.71 -3.90
CA GLU A 124 2.58 13.09 -3.44
C GLU A 124 3.12 13.15 -1.99
N LYS A 125 2.49 12.44 -1.05
CA LYS A 125 2.88 12.48 0.37
C LYS A 125 4.21 11.82 0.69
N ALA A 126 4.57 10.77 -0.04
CA ALA A 126 5.89 10.18 0.09
C ALA A 126 6.98 11.07 -0.54
N GLY A 127 6.66 11.80 -1.63
CA GLY A 127 7.54 12.78 -2.26
C GLY A 127 7.88 13.96 -1.34
N GLU A 128 6.88 14.55 -0.66
CA GLU A 128 7.06 15.63 0.31
C GLU A 128 8.05 15.28 1.43
N THR A 129 8.17 13.99 1.78
CA THR A 129 9.06 13.53 2.86
C THR A 129 10.53 13.41 2.40
N ASN A 130 10.81 13.45 1.10
CA ASN A 130 12.16 13.35 0.53
C ASN A 130 12.82 14.72 0.26
N GLU A 131 12.10 15.84 0.40
CA GLU A 131 12.64 17.20 0.24
C GLU A 131 13.09 17.84 1.58
N GLY A 132 13.13 17.05 2.66
CA GLY A 132 13.59 17.46 4.00
C GLY A 132 14.98 16.96 4.37
#